data_AF-A0A428WNS2-F1
#
_entry.id   AF-A0A428WNS2-F1
#
_cell.length_a   1.000
_cell.length_b   1.000
_cell.length_c   1.000
_cell.angle_alpha   90.00
_cell.angle_beta   90.00
_cell.angle_gamma   90.00
#
_symmetry.space_group_name_H-M   'P 1'
#
loop_
_entity.id
_entity.type
_entity.pdbx_description
1 polymer ?
#
loop_
_entity_poly.entity_id
_entity_poly.type
_entity_poly.pdbx_seq_one_letter_code
_entity_poly.pdbx_strand_id
1 'polypeptide(L)'
;MQPAANGPADACASATKARLEAALKADKQLSRSLLVDSKGLQRIKCVAPWAFAHFSNDIDGGNVLFAYRNGTWIAQTGGTGDLCEKVPVAIAAKLCYQD
;
A
#
# COMPACT_ATOMS: atom_id res chain seq x y z
N MET A 1 -21.56 24.29 0.62
CA MET A 1 -20.21 24.04 1.15
C MET A 1 -19.90 22.56 0.96
N GLN A 2 -19.55 22.16 -0.26
CA GLN A 2 -19.20 20.77 -0.56
C GLN A 2 -17.66 20.69 -0.57
N PRO A 3 -17.01 19.87 0.26
CA PRO A 3 -15.57 19.67 0.11
C PRO A 3 -15.34 19.04 -1.26
N ALA A 4 -14.43 19.64 -2.02
CA ALA A 4 -14.06 19.19 -3.35
C ALA A 4 -13.81 17.68 -3.34
N ALA A 5 -14.48 16.99 -4.25
CA ALA A 5 -14.11 15.66 -4.67
C ALA A 5 -12.69 15.75 -5.27
N ASN A 6 -11.69 15.65 -4.41
CA ASN A 6 -10.31 15.47 -4.81
C ASN A 6 -10.20 14.09 -5.45
N GLY A 7 -10.23 14.07 -6.78
CA GLY A 7 -9.97 12.90 -7.59
C GLY A 7 -8.59 12.29 -7.32
N PRO A 8 -8.25 11.18 -8.02
CA PRO A 8 -7.18 10.25 -7.67
C PRO A 8 -5.77 10.84 -7.49
N ALA A 9 -5.49 12.07 -7.92
CA ALA A 9 -4.18 12.72 -7.72
C ALA A 9 -3.81 12.93 -6.23
N ASP A 10 -4.79 13.11 -5.34
CA ASP A 10 -4.56 13.40 -3.91
C ASP A 10 -4.40 12.16 -3.04
N ALA A 11 -4.70 10.98 -3.59
CA ALA A 11 -4.53 9.72 -2.88
C ALA A 11 -3.06 9.59 -2.44
N CYS A 12 -2.12 9.83 -3.35
CA CYS A 12 -0.69 9.72 -3.02
C CYS A 12 -0.18 10.71 -2.00
N ALA A 13 -0.72 11.93 -1.94
CA ALA A 13 -0.42 12.86 -0.87
C ALA A 13 -0.88 12.32 0.50
N SER A 14 -1.96 11.55 0.51
CA SER A 14 -2.50 10.87 1.69
C SER A 14 -1.85 9.51 2.01
N ALA A 15 -0.99 8.98 1.14
CA ALA A 15 -0.31 7.69 1.29
C ALA A 15 0.88 7.77 2.26
N THR A 16 0.71 8.45 3.40
CA THR A 16 1.76 8.56 4.40
C THR A 16 1.94 7.25 5.15
N LYS A 17 3.16 7.01 5.66
CA LYS A 17 3.49 5.83 6.48
C LYS A 17 2.42 5.55 7.54
N ALA A 18 2.05 6.56 8.33
CA ALA A 18 1.05 6.42 9.38
C ALA A 18 -0.35 6.03 8.86
N ARG A 19 -0.79 6.57 7.71
CA ARG A 19 -2.08 6.26 7.10
C ARG A 19 -2.14 4.81 6.60
N LEU A 20 -1.06 4.37 5.96
CA LEU A 20 -0.92 3.02 5.43
C LEU A 20 -0.75 1.99 6.56
N GLU A 21 -0.01 2.32 7.61
CA GLU A 21 0.08 1.49 8.82
C GLU A 21 -1.26 1.38 9.54
N ALA A 22 -2.04 2.46 9.60
CA ALA A 22 -3.40 2.42 10.15
C ALA A 22 -4.32 1.53 9.31
N ALA A 23 -4.24 1.62 7.98
CA ALA A 23 -4.97 0.73 7.07
C ALA A 23 -4.57 -0.75 7.28
N LEU A 24 -3.28 -1.02 7.41
CA LEU A 24 -2.77 -2.37 7.67
C LEU A 24 -3.29 -2.92 9.02
N LYS A 25 -3.30 -2.08 10.05
CA LYS A 25 -3.82 -2.43 11.39
C LYS A 25 -5.34 -2.57 11.42
N ALA A 26 -6.05 -1.86 10.55
CA ALA A 26 -7.50 -2.01 10.42
C ALA A 26 -7.87 -3.41 9.90
N ASP A 27 -7.05 -3.99 9.03
CA ASP A 27 -7.16 -5.37 8.59
C ASP A 27 -6.62 -6.35 9.63
N LYS A 28 -7.51 -6.88 10.49
CA LYS A 28 -7.15 -7.82 11.57
C LYS A 28 -6.47 -9.11 11.09
N GLN A 29 -6.76 -9.54 9.86
CA GLN A 29 -6.13 -10.72 9.26
C GLN A 29 -4.69 -10.40 8.87
N LEU A 30 -4.48 -9.27 8.19
CA LEU A 30 -3.16 -8.85 7.72
C LEU A 30 -2.24 -8.43 8.86
N SER A 31 -2.76 -7.67 9.82
CA SER A 31 -2.00 -7.28 11.02
C SER A 31 -1.57 -8.45 11.90
N ARG A 32 -2.24 -9.61 11.79
CA ARG A 32 -1.82 -10.85 12.47
C ARG A 32 -0.83 -11.67 11.65
N SER A 33 -0.96 -11.67 10.33
CA SER A 33 -0.07 -12.42 9.42
C SER A 33 1.22 -11.66 9.12
N LEU A 34 1.22 -10.33 9.19
CA LEU A 34 2.36 -9.48 8.94
C LEU A 34 2.96 -9.03 10.26
N LEU A 35 4.05 -9.71 10.65
CA LEU A 35 4.92 -9.24 11.72
C LEU A 35 5.75 -8.07 11.20
N VAL A 36 5.15 -6.88 11.17
CA VAL A 36 5.87 -5.66 10.83
C VAL A 36 6.74 -5.27 12.02
N ASP A 37 8.05 -5.23 11.81
CA ASP A 37 9.01 -4.80 12.84
C ASP A 37 8.76 -3.34 13.27
N SER A 38 9.36 -2.91 14.37
CA SER A 38 9.31 -1.53 14.87
C SER A 38 9.70 -0.47 13.83
N LYS A 39 10.48 -0.85 12.79
CA LYS A 39 10.77 0.03 11.64
C LYS A 39 9.54 0.38 10.79
N GLY A 40 8.47 -0.41 10.83
CA GLY A 40 7.22 -0.13 10.14
C GLY A 40 7.30 -0.30 8.61
N LEU A 41 6.35 0.34 7.92
CA LEU A 41 6.37 0.47 6.46
C LEU A 41 7.50 1.41 6.00
N GLN A 42 8.21 1.02 4.96
CA GLN A 42 9.37 1.66 4.35
C GLN A 42 9.24 1.66 2.82
N ARG A 43 10.07 2.45 2.13
CA ARG A 43 10.13 2.55 0.65
C ARG A 43 8.74 2.64 0.01
N ILE A 44 7.89 3.54 0.52
CA ILE A 44 6.52 3.71 0.06
C ILE A 44 6.56 4.35 -1.33
N LYS A 45 6.16 3.60 -2.36
CA LYS A 45 5.92 4.09 -3.71
C LYS A 45 4.43 4.30 -3.89
N CYS A 46 4.00 5.47 -4.35
CA CYS A 46 2.59 5.69 -4.65
C CYS A 46 2.36 5.98 -6.13
N VAL A 47 1.39 5.28 -6.69
CA VAL A 47 0.91 5.43 -8.07
C VAL A 47 -0.61 5.34 -8.01
N ALA A 48 -1.26 6.48 -7.82
CA ALA A 48 -2.69 6.54 -7.57
C ALA A 48 -3.52 5.76 -8.63
N PRO A 49 -4.55 5.00 -8.20
CA PRO A 49 -5.07 4.88 -6.82
C PRO A 49 -4.37 3.82 -5.96
N TRP A 50 -3.12 3.46 -6.25
CA TRP A 50 -2.38 2.39 -5.57
C TRP A 50 -1.16 2.92 -4.83
N ALA A 51 -0.81 2.30 -3.71
CA ALA A 51 0.45 2.53 -3.04
C ALA A 51 1.09 1.18 -2.70
N PHE A 52 2.41 1.11 -2.76
CA PHE A 52 3.18 -0.08 -2.48
C PHE A 52 4.18 0.27 -1.38
N ALA A 53 4.18 -0.49 -0.30
CA ALA A 53 5.13 -0.31 0.77
C ALA A 53 5.87 -1.61 1.03
N HIS A 54 7.17 -1.47 1.25
CA HIS A 54 8.00 -2.54 1.75
C HIS A 54 7.96 -2.53 3.27
N PHE A 55 7.89 -3.67 3.93
CA PHE A 55 8.09 -3.75 5.37
C PHE A 55 9.22 -4.73 5.65
N SER A 56 9.98 -4.48 6.70
CA SER A 56 10.99 -5.43 7.17
C SER A 56 10.40 -6.25 8.31
N ASN A 57 10.73 -7.54 8.33
CA ASN A 57 10.47 -8.44 9.46
C ASN A 57 11.74 -9.26 9.75
N ASP A 58 11.70 -10.10 10.78
CA ASP A 58 12.83 -10.91 11.25
C ASP A 58 13.32 -11.95 10.22
N ILE A 59 12.49 -12.30 9.21
CA ILE A 59 12.76 -13.39 8.28
C ILE A 59 13.36 -12.88 6.97
N ASP A 60 12.72 -11.91 6.30
CA ASP A 60 13.20 -11.34 5.03
C ASP A 60 12.51 -10.00 4.65
N GLY A 61 11.51 -9.57 5.43
CA GLY A 61 10.60 -8.51 5.02
C GLY A 61 9.64 -8.96 3.93
N GLY A 62 8.87 -8.02 3.40
CA GLY A 62 7.89 -8.30 2.36
C GLY A 62 7.30 -7.03 1.80
N ASN A 63 6.35 -7.19 0.89
CA ASN A 63 5.67 -6.08 0.25
C ASN A 63 4.18 -6.13 0.56
N VAL A 64 3.58 -4.95 0.70
CA VAL A 64 2.14 -4.79 0.85
C VAL A 64 1.66 -3.74 -0.14
N LEU A 65 0.59 -4.08 -0.83
CA LEU A 65 -0.10 -3.20 -1.75
C LEU A 65 -1.28 -2.55 -1.02
N PHE A 66 -1.52 -1.29 -1.27
CA PHE A 66 -2.66 -0.56 -0.76
C PHE A 66 -3.47 -0.03 -1.93
N ALA A 67 -4.77 -0.28 -1.90
CA ALA A 67 -5.71 0.28 -2.86
C ALA A 67 -6.50 1.41 -2.20
N TYR A 68 -6.53 2.58 -2.82
CA TYR A 68 -7.37 3.68 -2.38
C TYR A 68 -8.78 3.50 -2.93
N ARG A 69 -9.73 3.20 -2.05
CA ARG A 69 -11.14 2.99 -2.39
C ARG A 69 -12.01 3.76 -1.41
N ASN A 70 -12.97 4.51 -1.95
CA ASN A 70 -13.96 5.25 -1.15
C ASN A 70 -13.33 6.12 -0.02
N GLY A 71 -12.25 6.84 -0.33
CA GLY A 71 -11.59 7.70 0.64
C GLY A 71 -10.63 7.00 1.61
N THR A 72 -10.49 5.67 1.52
CA THR A 72 -9.77 4.84 2.49
C THR A 72 -8.73 3.97 1.79
N TRP A 73 -7.57 3.80 2.44
CA TRP A 73 -6.55 2.86 2.01
C TRP A 73 -6.90 1.46 2.51
N ILE A 74 -6.93 0.49 1.61
CA ILE A 74 -7.21 -0.91 1.93
C ILE A 74 -5.94 -1.70 1.67
N ALA A 75 -5.43 -2.37 2.70
CA ALA A 75 -4.23 -3.19 2.58
C ALA A 75 -4.55 -4.50 1.86
N GLN A 76 -3.65 -4.91 0.98
CA GLN A 76 -3.68 -6.16 0.23
C GLN A 76 -2.31 -6.80 0.32
N THR A 77 -2.27 -8.06 0.75
CA THR A 77 -1.05 -8.85 0.85
C THR A 77 -1.06 -10.00 -0.13
N GLY A 78 0.12 -10.38 -0.57
CA GLY A 78 0.35 -11.50 -1.48
C GLY A 78 1.85 -11.62 -1.75
N GLY A 79 2.25 -12.64 -2.51
CA GLY A 79 3.60 -12.66 -3.07
C GLY A 79 3.79 -11.47 -4.02
N THR A 80 5.01 -10.96 -4.17
CA THR A 80 5.28 -9.79 -5.04
C THR A 80 4.69 -9.99 -6.45
N GLY A 81 4.77 -11.20 -7.02
CA GLY A 81 4.12 -11.52 -8.31
C GLY A 81 2.59 -11.35 -8.28
N ASP A 82 1.92 -11.92 -7.28
CA ASP A 82 0.47 -11.84 -7.09
C ASP A 82 -0.02 -10.39 -6.88
N LEU A 83 0.79 -9.56 -6.20
CA LEU A 83 0.49 -8.13 -6.01
C LEU A 83 0.57 -7.35 -7.33
N CYS A 84 1.51 -7.69 -8.21
CA CYS A 84 1.66 -7.05 -9.51
C CYS A 84 0.53 -7.46 -10.48
N GLU A 85 0.00 -8.67 -10.35
CA GLU A 85 -1.17 -9.14 -11.10
C GLU A 85 -2.49 -8.49 -10.63
N LYS A 86 -2.55 -8.08 -9.35
CA LYS A 86 -3.72 -7.40 -8.77
C LYS A 86 -3.88 -5.94 -9.19
N VAL A 87 -2.85 -5.33 -9.77
CA VAL A 87 -2.88 -3.95 -10.27
C VAL A 87 -2.91 -3.92 -11.79
N PRO A 88 -3.45 -2.85 -12.41
CA PRO A 88 -3.37 -2.68 -13.86
C PRO A 88 -1.90 -2.70 -14.34
N VAL A 89 -1.64 -3.29 -15.51
CA VAL A 89 -0.28 -3.45 -16.07
C VAL A 89 0.52 -2.13 -16.08
N ALA A 90 -0.11 -1.00 -16.41
CA ALA A 90 0.53 0.32 -16.40
C ALA A 90 0.98 0.78 -14.99
N ILE A 91 0.30 0.33 -13.95
CA ILE A 91 0.65 0.58 -12.54
C ILE A 91 1.70 -0.44 -12.09
N ALA A 92 1.54 -1.71 -12.46
CA ALA A 92 2.52 -2.76 -12.19
C ALA A 92 3.90 -2.38 -12.74
N ALA A 93 3.96 -1.84 -13.96
CA ALA A 93 5.18 -1.35 -14.57
C ALA A 93 5.90 -0.28 -13.73
N LYS A 94 5.14 0.57 -13.02
CA LYS A 94 5.68 1.64 -12.17
C LYS A 94 6.04 1.18 -10.76
N LEU A 95 5.30 0.20 -10.22
CA LEU A 95 5.48 -0.30 -8.85
C LEU A 95 6.46 -1.47 -8.76
N CYS A 96 6.34 -2.43 -9.69
CA CYS A 96 7.03 -3.72 -9.66
C CYS A 96 8.25 -3.82 -10.58
N TYR A 97 8.22 -3.15 -11.73
CA TYR A 97 9.25 -3.29 -12.77
C TYR A 97 10.19 -2.07 -12.88
N GLN A 98 10.19 -1.19 -11.88
CA GLN A 98 11.21 -0.16 -11.78
C GLN A 98 12.44 -0.71 -11.05
N ASP A 99 13.35 -1.25 -11.86
CA ASP A 99 14.78 -1.41 -11.59
C ASP A 99 15.45 -0.02 -11.55
#